data_AF-G9XFM8-F1
#
_entry.id   AF-G9XFM8-F1
#
_cell.length_a   1.000
_cell.length_b   1.000
_cell.length_c   1.000
_cell.angle_alpha   90.00
_cell.angle_beta   90.00
_cell.angle_gamma   90.00
#
_symmetry.space_group_name_H-M   'P 1'
#
loop_
_entity.id
_entity.type
_entity.pdbx_description
1 polymer ?
#
loop_
_entity_poly.entity_id
_entity_poly.type
_entity_poly.pdbx_seq_one_letter_code
_entity_poly.pdbx_strand_id
1 'polypeptide(L)'
;FVMPAKDVKVTATYRSNSSGSSYGYDSSDPKDDDSSISIKTEKAPDLPTIAEITVKAKKGEDKTATAKLSEKTTEKAIKKAKEEAKKNGREKNGIALEITMSMPKGTDKVQMQLSESTLEKMVSGEVKRLTVNGSFAKVVFDKNAIFEIKKQSSGNVTVNIILVKKLSKAAEKLIGKRPVYDISLRSGNGKKITAFGNGTATVFLSYKAEKKEAIGGLYAVYVDEKEKASKIEASAYDVNSSSVIFKTNHLSVYGVGYTAPSERFDDIKNHWAKDFIEYVAGRGLITGSTKTTFSPNENMTRGMLVATLGRLAGVNGKDYDTNSFSDVQKDSPYRPYIEWAYSKGIVYGIGNDSFAPDKSITREEMAVIFERYAKATGYHIPVNRQANIYADKENIGSEYKEAVTAMQQSGIMMGVEGNRFNPKGTATRAEVSAMLSRYIKLMITPETAQGFAMDDAGKYRYYKDGKALTGKQTINGMVYFFDESGVLQIGWVKDGNRWRYYDGAKAHKGWLHLKADGEEKIYYLNKEALLETGKWVKINGKWYYFYSDGTLAVNTQIDGYEIDSKGVRKEK
;
A
#
# COMPACT_ATOMS: atom_id res chain seq x y z
N PHE A 1 11.37 -25.65 -6.85
CA PHE A 1 10.10 -26.29 -6.46
C PHE A 1 9.68 -27.18 -7.61
N VAL A 2 9.65 -28.49 -7.43
CA VAL A 2 9.15 -29.45 -8.42
C VAL A 2 7.71 -29.78 -8.01
N MET A 3 6.75 -29.60 -8.92
CA MET A 3 5.36 -29.99 -8.67
C MET A 3 5.21 -31.52 -8.76
N PRO A 4 4.43 -32.16 -7.88
CA PRO A 4 4.09 -33.56 -8.05
C PRO A 4 3.05 -33.75 -9.18
N ALA A 5 3.29 -34.76 -10.00
CA ALA A 5 2.42 -35.21 -11.07
C ALA A 5 1.37 -36.20 -10.52
N LYS A 6 0.22 -35.69 -10.09
CA LYS A 6 -1.12 -36.32 -10.11
C LYS A 6 -2.10 -35.53 -9.23
N ASP A 7 -3.36 -35.50 -9.65
CA ASP A 7 -4.44 -34.76 -9.00
C ASP A 7 -4.61 -35.17 -7.53
N VAL A 8 -4.36 -34.23 -6.61
CA VAL A 8 -4.70 -34.39 -5.20
C VAL A 8 -6.10 -33.87 -4.98
N LYS A 9 -7.03 -34.79 -4.69
CA LYS A 9 -8.39 -34.45 -4.23
C LYS A 9 -8.31 -34.14 -2.73
N VAL A 10 -8.41 -32.86 -2.37
CA VAL A 10 -8.46 -32.43 -0.97
C VAL A 10 -9.92 -32.44 -0.50
N THR A 11 -10.26 -33.39 0.37
CA THR A 11 -11.54 -33.38 1.09
C THR A 11 -11.33 -32.66 2.42
N ALA A 12 -11.92 -31.48 2.58
CA ALA A 12 -11.91 -30.75 3.83
C ALA A 12 -13.15 -31.14 4.66
N THR A 13 -12.94 -31.87 5.75
CA THR A 13 -13.98 -32.15 6.75
C THR A 13 -14.01 -31.00 7.76
N TYR A 14 -14.99 -30.11 7.66
CA TYR A 14 -15.21 -29.07 8.66
C TYR A 14 -15.85 -29.68 9.92
N ARG A 15 -15.18 -29.53 11.07
CA ARG A 15 -15.81 -29.62 12.39
C ARG A 15 -15.94 -28.21 12.94
N SER A 16 -17.17 -27.70 13.04
CA SER A 16 -17.47 -26.49 13.79
C SER A 16 -17.52 -26.83 15.28
N ASN A 17 -16.56 -26.35 16.06
CA ASN A 17 -16.73 -26.28 17.50
C ASN A 17 -17.67 -25.10 17.81
N SER A 18 -18.97 -25.39 17.99
CA SER A 18 -19.91 -24.44 18.58
C SER A 18 -19.87 -24.57 20.09
N SER A 19 -19.33 -23.56 20.77
CA SER A 19 -19.70 -23.26 22.15
C SER A 19 -20.59 -22.02 22.13
N GLY A 20 -21.89 -22.24 22.13
CA GLY A 20 -22.90 -21.18 22.12
C GLY A 20 -24.28 -21.80 22.06
N SER A 21 -24.94 -21.86 23.22
CA SER A 21 -26.21 -22.53 23.47
C SER A 21 -27.29 -22.14 22.46
N SER A 22 -27.82 -23.14 21.77
CA SER A 22 -29.01 -23.04 20.91
C SER A 22 -30.25 -23.17 21.79
N TYR A 23 -31.00 -22.09 21.92
CA TYR A 23 -32.44 -22.19 22.18
C TYR A 23 -33.13 -22.00 20.83
N GLY A 24 -33.60 -23.13 20.28
CA GLY A 24 -34.39 -23.16 19.07
C GLY A 24 -35.78 -22.59 19.33
N TYR A 25 -36.17 -21.60 18.56
CA TYR A 25 -37.55 -21.38 18.18
C TYR A 25 -37.62 -21.48 16.66
N ASP A 26 -38.22 -22.57 16.21
CA ASP A 26 -38.66 -22.76 14.83
C ASP A 26 -39.86 -21.83 14.60
N SER A 27 -39.74 -20.94 13.62
CA SER A 27 -40.85 -20.13 13.12
C SER A 27 -40.57 -19.89 11.63
N SER A 28 -41.24 -20.72 10.84
CA SER A 28 -41.32 -20.67 9.39
C SER A 28 -42.15 -19.45 8.96
N ASP A 29 -41.50 -18.30 8.93
CA ASP A 29 -42.06 -17.08 8.34
C ASP A 29 -41.63 -16.97 6.86
N PRO A 30 -42.52 -16.58 5.91
CA PRO A 30 -42.18 -16.45 4.49
C PRO A 30 -41.01 -15.47 4.28
N LYS A 31 -40.04 -15.83 3.42
CA LYS A 31 -38.88 -14.98 3.12
C LYS A 31 -39.24 -13.90 2.09
N ASP A 32 -39.46 -12.67 2.55
CA ASP A 32 -39.68 -11.51 1.66
C ASP A 32 -38.42 -11.10 0.87
N ASP A 33 -37.22 -11.42 1.39
CA ASP A 33 -35.95 -11.34 0.66
C ASP A 33 -35.01 -12.51 1.01
N ASP A 34 -34.20 -12.96 0.05
CA ASP A 34 -33.18 -14.01 0.26
C ASP A 34 -31.90 -13.36 0.83
N SER A 35 -32.00 -12.91 2.08
CA SER A 35 -30.97 -12.16 2.78
C SER A 35 -30.43 -12.87 4.03
N SER A 36 -29.21 -12.53 4.42
CA SER A 36 -28.60 -12.92 5.70
C SER A 36 -27.95 -11.73 6.39
N ILE A 37 -27.90 -11.75 7.73
CA ILE A 37 -27.38 -10.65 8.55
C ILE A 37 -26.27 -11.16 9.48
N SER A 38 -25.09 -10.56 9.38
CA SER A 38 -23.95 -10.71 10.30
C SER A 38 -23.61 -9.35 10.95
N ILE A 39 -23.00 -9.36 12.13
CA ILE A 39 -22.52 -8.14 12.79
C ILE A 39 -21.00 -8.09 12.73
N LYS A 40 -20.47 -6.96 12.27
CA LYS A 40 -19.03 -6.66 12.24
C LYS A 40 -18.74 -5.54 13.23
N THR A 41 -17.83 -5.81 14.15
CA THR A 41 -17.25 -4.80 15.03
C THR A 41 -15.88 -4.42 14.46
N GLU A 42 -15.81 -3.26 13.81
CA GLU A 42 -14.55 -2.72 13.30
C GLU A 42 -13.57 -2.44 14.45
N LYS A 43 -12.29 -2.79 14.27
CA LYS A 43 -11.25 -2.71 15.31
C LYS A 43 -10.82 -1.26 15.64
N ALA A 44 -11.16 -0.29 14.80
CA ALA A 44 -10.80 1.11 15.04
C ALA A 44 -11.66 1.75 16.15
N PRO A 45 -11.06 2.59 17.02
CA PRO A 45 -11.82 3.40 17.97
C PRO A 45 -12.74 4.36 17.19
N ASP A 46 -13.96 4.55 17.67
CA ASP A 46 -14.96 5.50 17.15
C ASP A 46 -15.74 5.09 15.88
N LEU A 47 -15.48 3.92 15.29
CA LEU A 47 -16.33 3.43 14.19
C LEU A 47 -17.67 2.87 14.70
N PRO A 48 -18.78 3.09 13.95
CA PRO A 48 -20.09 2.54 14.28
C PRO A 48 -20.10 1.02 14.19
N THR A 49 -20.98 0.37 14.95
CA THR A 49 -21.25 -1.08 14.82
C THR A 49 -21.94 -1.35 13.49
N ILE A 50 -21.40 -2.27 12.69
CA ILE A 50 -21.87 -2.52 11.32
C ILE A 50 -22.76 -3.76 11.29
N ALA A 51 -23.99 -3.60 10.79
CA ALA A 51 -24.82 -4.72 10.36
C ALA A 51 -24.53 -5.00 8.88
N GLU A 52 -23.90 -6.13 8.59
CA GLU A 52 -23.67 -6.58 7.23
C GLU A 52 -24.87 -7.43 6.77
N ILE A 53 -25.46 -7.03 5.65
CA ILE A 53 -26.63 -7.63 5.04
C ILE A 53 -26.19 -8.18 3.69
N THR A 54 -26.15 -9.49 3.55
CA THR A 54 -25.93 -10.11 2.24
C THR A 54 -27.27 -10.33 1.56
N VAL A 55 -27.46 -9.81 0.35
CA VAL A 55 -28.69 -9.99 -0.44
C VAL A 55 -28.36 -10.69 -1.74
N LYS A 56 -29.05 -11.79 -2.07
CA LYS A 56 -28.87 -12.45 -3.36
C LYS A 56 -29.54 -11.65 -4.48
N ALA A 57 -28.78 -11.28 -5.50
CA ALA A 57 -29.31 -10.60 -6.67
C ALA A 57 -29.80 -11.60 -7.72
N LYS A 58 -30.88 -11.25 -8.44
CA LYS A 58 -31.42 -12.00 -9.57
C LYS A 58 -30.91 -11.41 -10.88
N LYS A 59 -30.53 -12.27 -11.83
CA LYS A 59 -30.08 -11.83 -13.16
C LYS A 59 -31.28 -11.59 -14.07
N GLY A 60 -31.39 -10.39 -14.62
CA GLY A 60 -32.29 -10.07 -15.73
C GLY A 60 -31.70 -10.43 -17.09
N GLU A 61 -32.56 -10.44 -18.12
CA GLU A 61 -32.18 -10.74 -19.51
C GLU A 61 -31.11 -9.76 -20.05
N ASP A 62 -31.17 -8.51 -19.63
CA ASP A 62 -30.25 -7.44 -20.03
C ASP A 62 -28.91 -7.43 -19.25
N LYS A 63 -28.61 -8.53 -18.55
CA LYS A 63 -27.44 -8.72 -17.67
C LYS A 63 -27.44 -7.85 -16.40
N THR A 64 -28.57 -7.27 -16.03
CA THR A 64 -28.72 -6.58 -14.74
C THR A 64 -28.82 -7.56 -13.57
N ALA A 65 -28.04 -7.33 -12.52
CA ALA A 65 -28.22 -7.98 -11.23
C ALA A 65 -29.13 -7.10 -10.35
N THR A 66 -30.35 -7.54 -10.10
CA THR A 66 -31.33 -6.80 -9.29
C THR A 66 -31.50 -7.46 -7.93
N ALA A 67 -31.35 -6.69 -6.85
CA ALA A 67 -31.71 -7.09 -5.50
C ALA A 67 -32.64 -6.06 -4.88
N LYS A 68 -33.42 -6.50 -3.89
CA LYS A 68 -34.29 -5.64 -3.09
C LYS A 68 -33.96 -5.85 -1.62
N LEU A 69 -33.97 -4.77 -0.84
CA LEU A 69 -33.90 -4.85 0.61
C LEU A 69 -35.28 -4.53 1.20
N SER A 70 -35.81 -5.43 2.04
CA SER A 70 -37.08 -5.23 2.71
C SER A 70 -36.95 -4.41 4.00
N GLU A 71 -38.08 -3.82 4.41
CA GLU A 71 -38.20 -3.13 5.69
C GLU A 71 -37.90 -4.06 6.87
N LYS A 72 -38.49 -5.27 6.88
CA LYS A 72 -38.33 -6.27 7.95
C LYS A 72 -36.86 -6.65 8.15
N THR A 73 -36.12 -6.87 7.07
CA THR A 73 -34.68 -7.17 7.12
C THR A 73 -33.89 -5.98 7.65
N THR A 74 -34.25 -4.77 7.22
CA THR A 74 -33.62 -3.52 7.69
C THR A 74 -33.83 -3.31 9.19
N GLU A 75 -35.05 -3.47 9.67
CA GLU A 75 -35.38 -3.35 11.10
C GLU A 75 -34.59 -4.37 11.94
N LYS A 76 -34.54 -5.63 11.50
CA LYS A 76 -33.78 -6.68 12.18
C LYS A 76 -32.29 -6.36 12.22
N ALA A 77 -31.73 -5.83 11.14
CA ALA A 77 -30.32 -5.44 11.07
C ALA A 77 -30.00 -4.28 12.03
N ILE A 78 -30.85 -3.24 12.03
CA ILE A 78 -30.74 -2.10 12.95
C ILE A 78 -30.82 -2.56 14.40
N LYS A 79 -31.80 -3.40 14.73
CA LYS A 79 -31.98 -3.95 16.09
C LYS A 79 -30.74 -4.70 16.57
N LYS A 80 -30.24 -5.65 15.77
CA LYS A 80 -29.04 -6.44 16.10
C LYS A 80 -27.80 -5.55 16.28
N ALA A 81 -27.60 -4.55 15.42
CA ALA A 81 -26.47 -3.64 15.54
C ALA A 81 -26.54 -2.78 16.81
N LYS A 82 -27.73 -2.31 17.20
CA LYS A 82 -27.93 -1.55 18.45
C LYS A 82 -27.68 -2.42 19.68
N GLU A 83 -28.19 -3.66 19.70
CA GLU A 83 -27.96 -4.62 20.79
C GLU A 83 -26.47 -4.92 20.96
N GLU A 84 -25.74 -5.16 19.87
CA GLU A 84 -24.29 -5.42 19.94
C GLU A 84 -23.49 -4.16 20.32
N ALA A 85 -23.91 -2.97 19.87
CA ALA A 85 -23.30 -1.71 20.30
C ALA A 85 -23.45 -1.52 21.82
N LYS A 86 -24.64 -1.81 22.38
CA LYS A 86 -24.90 -1.76 23.83
C LYS A 86 -24.05 -2.76 24.60
N LYS A 87 -23.99 -4.01 24.13
CA LYS A 87 -23.19 -5.08 24.75
C LYS A 87 -21.71 -4.71 24.90
N ASN A 88 -21.16 -3.98 23.93
CA ASN A 88 -19.75 -3.59 23.91
C ASN A 88 -19.49 -2.15 24.41
N GLY A 89 -20.49 -1.44 24.94
CA GLY A 89 -20.35 -0.06 25.41
C GLY A 89 -20.04 0.96 24.30
N ARG A 90 -20.45 0.70 23.06
CA ARG A 90 -20.15 1.52 21.86
C ARG A 90 -21.34 2.32 21.34
N GLU A 91 -22.39 2.51 22.14
CA GLU A 91 -23.64 3.16 21.71
C GLU A 91 -23.42 4.56 21.13
N LYS A 92 -22.49 5.34 21.71
CA LYS A 92 -22.12 6.69 21.23
C LYS A 92 -21.55 6.69 19.80
N ASN A 93 -20.94 5.58 19.38
CA ASN A 93 -20.34 5.46 18.04
C ASN A 93 -21.43 5.28 16.97
N GLY A 94 -22.66 4.91 17.34
CA GLY A 94 -23.79 4.70 16.45
C GLY A 94 -23.72 3.40 15.64
N ILE A 95 -24.61 3.26 14.66
CA ILE A 95 -24.71 2.06 13.81
C ILE A 95 -24.54 2.39 12.33
N ALA A 96 -24.14 1.39 11.55
CA ALA A 96 -24.06 1.46 10.09
C ALA A 96 -24.65 0.19 9.47
N LEU A 97 -25.14 0.30 8.24
CA LEU A 97 -25.62 -0.83 7.45
C LEU A 97 -24.72 -1.02 6.23
N GLU A 98 -24.30 -2.26 5.98
CA GLU A 98 -23.54 -2.63 4.79
C GLU A 98 -24.28 -3.69 3.99
N ILE A 99 -24.80 -3.30 2.83
CA ILE A 99 -25.53 -4.18 1.93
C ILE A 99 -24.55 -4.72 0.89
N THR A 100 -24.27 -6.02 0.96
CA THR A 100 -23.42 -6.73 0.00
C THR A 100 -24.28 -7.56 -0.93
N MET A 101 -24.19 -7.29 -2.23
CA MET A 101 -24.93 -8.05 -3.24
C MET A 101 -24.16 -9.30 -3.64
N SER A 102 -24.78 -10.47 -3.50
CA SER A 102 -24.26 -11.70 -4.10
C SER A 102 -24.63 -11.72 -5.59
N MET A 103 -23.63 -11.49 -6.43
CA MET A 103 -23.80 -11.21 -7.86
C MET A 103 -23.87 -12.48 -8.72
N PRO A 104 -24.88 -12.62 -9.59
CA PRO A 104 -24.90 -13.66 -10.61
C PRO A 104 -23.78 -13.52 -11.63
N LYS A 105 -23.27 -14.64 -12.16
CA LYS A 105 -22.24 -14.65 -13.20
C LYS A 105 -22.70 -13.95 -14.50
N GLY A 106 -21.77 -13.22 -15.13
CA GLY A 106 -21.98 -12.57 -16.42
C GLY A 106 -22.96 -11.40 -16.38
N THR A 107 -23.06 -10.73 -15.24
CA THR A 107 -23.77 -9.45 -15.07
C THR A 107 -22.78 -8.30 -15.31
N ASP A 108 -23.26 -7.18 -15.84
CA ASP A 108 -22.47 -5.94 -16.02
C ASP A 108 -23.22 -4.68 -15.55
N LYS A 109 -24.39 -4.86 -14.94
CA LYS A 109 -25.17 -3.80 -14.28
C LYS A 109 -25.68 -4.27 -12.91
N VAL A 110 -25.83 -3.34 -12.00
CA VAL A 110 -26.32 -3.55 -10.63
C VAL A 110 -27.52 -2.65 -10.38
N GLN A 111 -28.56 -3.20 -9.78
CA GLN A 111 -29.70 -2.46 -9.25
C GLN A 111 -30.02 -2.93 -7.82
N MET A 112 -29.75 -2.07 -6.84
CA MET A 112 -30.22 -2.26 -5.47
C MET A 112 -31.47 -1.41 -5.27
N GLN A 113 -32.61 -2.06 -5.00
CA GLN A 113 -33.88 -1.39 -4.72
C GLN A 113 -34.07 -1.30 -3.21
N LEU A 114 -34.19 -0.06 -2.72
CA LEU A 114 -34.50 0.26 -1.34
C LEU A 114 -35.96 0.74 -1.30
N SER A 115 -36.81 0.10 -0.51
CA SER A 115 -38.18 0.58 -0.34
C SER A 115 -38.20 1.93 0.36
N GLU A 116 -39.28 2.69 0.18
CA GLU A 116 -39.48 3.93 0.92
C GLU A 116 -39.44 3.71 2.43
N SER A 117 -40.14 2.67 2.92
CA SER A 117 -40.15 2.31 4.34
C SER A 117 -38.77 1.87 4.84
N THR A 118 -37.97 1.21 4.02
CA THR A 118 -36.57 0.87 4.34
C THR A 118 -35.75 2.13 4.62
N LEU A 119 -35.87 3.16 3.79
CA LEU A 119 -35.19 4.44 4.02
C LEU A 119 -35.69 5.14 5.29
N GLU A 120 -36.99 5.06 5.59
CA GLU A 120 -37.58 5.61 6.83
C GLU A 120 -37.01 4.94 8.08
N LYS A 121 -36.84 3.61 8.06
CA LYS A 121 -36.19 2.89 9.16
C LYS A 121 -34.73 3.27 9.32
N MET A 122 -34.01 3.52 8.23
CA MET A 122 -32.62 3.98 8.31
C MET A 122 -32.52 5.38 8.94
N VAL A 123 -33.40 6.30 8.54
CA VAL A 123 -33.45 7.67 9.09
C VAL A 123 -33.87 7.66 10.56
N SER A 124 -35.00 7.02 10.89
CA SER A 124 -35.50 6.93 12.28
C SER A 124 -34.59 6.10 13.19
N GLY A 125 -33.89 5.11 12.62
CA GLY A 125 -32.90 4.30 13.30
C GLY A 125 -31.57 5.02 13.57
N GLU A 126 -31.40 6.25 13.05
CA GLU A 126 -30.18 7.05 13.10
C GLU A 126 -28.95 6.37 12.50
N VAL A 127 -29.13 5.66 11.38
CA VAL A 127 -28.04 4.99 10.68
C VAL A 127 -27.01 6.04 10.23
N LYS A 128 -25.78 5.93 10.75
CA LYS A 128 -24.70 6.89 10.45
C LYS A 128 -24.11 6.69 9.06
N ARG A 129 -24.14 5.45 8.55
CA ARG A 129 -23.61 5.10 7.22
C ARG A 129 -24.41 3.98 6.57
N LEU A 130 -24.67 4.13 5.28
CA LEU A 130 -25.25 3.10 4.42
C LEU A 130 -24.25 2.75 3.33
N THR A 131 -23.81 1.50 3.28
CA THR A 131 -22.97 0.98 2.21
C THR A 131 -23.80 0.12 1.25
N VAL A 132 -23.63 0.34 -0.05
CA VAL A 132 -24.12 -0.55 -1.12
C VAL A 132 -22.91 -1.07 -1.89
N ASN A 133 -22.68 -2.37 -1.84
CA ASN A 133 -21.55 -3.04 -2.49
C ASN A 133 -22.03 -3.93 -3.63
N GLY A 134 -21.80 -3.49 -4.87
CA GLY A 134 -22.26 -4.13 -6.12
C GLY A 134 -21.18 -4.90 -6.88
N SER A 135 -20.08 -5.32 -6.24
CA SER A 135 -18.88 -5.93 -6.84
C SER A 135 -18.05 -5.02 -7.77
N PHE A 136 -18.68 -4.22 -8.64
CA PHE A 136 -17.98 -3.28 -9.54
C PHE A 136 -17.60 -1.96 -8.87
N ALA A 137 -18.47 -1.50 -7.99
CA ALA A 137 -18.24 -0.35 -7.15
C ALA A 137 -18.93 -0.55 -5.81
N LYS A 138 -18.37 0.07 -4.79
CA LYS A 138 -18.97 0.21 -3.47
C LYS A 138 -19.23 1.69 -3.22
N VAL A 139 -20.44 2.01 -2.74
CA VAL A 139 -20.84 3.39 -2.43
C VAL A 139 -21.26 3.46 -0.97
N VAL A 140 -20.68 4.39 -0.23
CA VAL A 140 -20.92 4.59 1.20
C VAL A 140 -21.54 5.98 1.40
N PHE A 141 -22.81 6.05 1.72
CA PHE A 141 -23.53 7.28 2.05
C PHE A 141 -23.42 7.57 3.54
N ASP A 142 -23.16 8.84 3.91
CA ASP A 142 -23.24 9.29 5.30
C ASP A 142 -24.69 9.55 5.74
N LYS A 143 -24.88 9.84 7.04
CA LYS A 143 -26.20 10.13 7.65
C LYS A 143 -26.96 11.22 6.89
N ASN A 144 -26.27 12.30 6.53
CA ASN A 144 -26.89 13.45 5.88
C ASN A 144 -27.30 13.11 4.44
N ALA A 145 -26.50 12.32 3.73
CA ALA A 145 -26.84 11.84 2.40
C ALA A 145 -28.05 10.89 2.45
N ILE A 146 -28.14 9.98 3.43
CA ILE A 146 -29.31 9.11 3.61
C ILE A 146 -30.57 9.94 3.83
N PHE A 147 -30.51 10.94 4.71
CA PHE A 147 -31.63 11.85 4.97
C PHE A 147 -32.04 12.61 3.70
N GLU A 148 -31.07 13.18 2.97
CA GLU A 148 -31.35 13.95 1.77
C GLU A 148 -31.91 13.05 0.64
N ILE A 149 -31.44 11.82 0.50
CA ILE A 149 -32.00 10.82 -0.43
C ILE A 149 -33.47 10.55 -0.11
N LYS A 150 -33.83 10.31 1.17
CA LYS A 150 -35.23 10.11 1.55
C LYS A 150 -36.07 11.35 1.28
N LYS A 151 -35.58 12.54 1.63
CA LYS A 151 -36.27 13.81 1.40
C LYS A 151 -36.58 14.06 -0.08
N GLN A 152 -35.66 13.72 -0.97
CA GLN A 152 -35.85 13.90 -2.42
C GLN A 152 -36.63 12.77 -3.09
N SER A 153 -36.85 11.64 -2.40
CA SER A 153 -37.53 10.48 -2.95
C SER A 153 -39.04 10.53 -2.77
N SER A 154 -39.79 10.13 -3.80
CA SER A 154 -41.19 9.71 -3.72
C SER A 154 -41.27 8.22 -4.06
N GLY A 155 -41.53 7.36 -3.07
CA GLY A 155 -41.49 5.91 -3.24
C GLY A 155 -40.07 5.32 -3.24
N ASN A 156 -39.94 4.11 -3.81
CA ASN A 156 -38.69 3.33 -3.79
C ASN A 156 -37.51 4.06 -4.42
N VAL A 157 -36.31 3.84 -3.90
CA VAL A 157 -35.06 4.35 -4.49
C VAL A 157 -34.26 3.19 -5.07
N THR A 158 -33.80 3.35 -6.30
CA THR A 158 -32.92 2.38 -6.96
C THR A 158 -31.51 2.96 -7.07
N VAL A 159 -30.54 2.24 -6.51
CA VAL A 159 -29.11 2.48 -6.72
C VAL A 159 -28.66 1.70 -7.95
N ASN A 160 -28.19 2.42 -8.96
CA ASN A 160 -27.72 1.87 -10.22
C ASN A 160 -26.19 1.97 -10.28
N ILE A 161 -25.52 0.90 -10.70
CA ILE A 161 -24.10 0.89 -11.09
C ILE A 161 -24.03 0.19 -12.44
N ILE A 162 -23.69 0.93 -13.49
CA ILE A 162 -23.76 0.45 -14.88
C ILE A 162 -22.40 0.63 -15.53
N LEU A 163 -21.83 -0.44 -16.11
CA LEU A 163 -20.58 -0.35 -16.88
C LEU A 163 -20.79 0.48 -18.16
N VAL A 164 -20.00 1.54 -18.31
CA VAL A 164 -20.00 2.41 -19.49
C VAL A 164 -18.99 1.88 -20.51
N LYS A 165 -19.48 1.47 -21.68
CA LYS A 165 -18.66 0.81 -22.73
C LYS A 165 -18.08 1.76 -23.78
N LYS A 166 -18.69 2.94 -23.94
CA LYS A 166 -18.28 3.95 -24.92
C LYS A 166 -17.96 5.25 -24.18
N LEU A 167 -16.81 5.82 -24.48
CA LEU A 167 -16.31 7.04 -23.84
C LEU A 167 -16.10 8.12 -24.89
N SER A 168 -16.25 9.38 -24.47
CA SER A 168 -15.83 10.52 -25.28
C SER A 168 -14.30 10.54 -25.42
N LYS A 169 -13.78 11.18 -26.47
CA LYS A 169 -12.32 11.34 -26.66
C LYS A 169 -11.64 12.00 -25.44
N ALA A 170 -12.34 12.92 -24.77
CA ALA A 170 -11.84 13.59 -23.58
C ALA A 170 -11.72 12.62 -22.38
N ALA A 171 -12.72 11.77 -22.18
CA ALA A 171 -12.70 10.74 -21.15
C ALA A 171 -11.64 9.66 -21.44
N GLU A 172 -11.53 9.19 -22.69
CA GLU A 172 -10.52 8.21 -23.10
C GLU A 172 -9.10 8.68 -22.83
N LYS A 173 -8.81 9.98 -23.01
CA LYS A 173 -7.48 10.55 -22.74
C LYS A 173 -7.03 10.38 -21.28
N LEU A 174 -7.96 10.50 -20.31
CA LEU A 174 -7.64 10.39 -18.89
C LEU A 174 -7.76 8.96 -18.36
N ILE A 175 -8.73 8.21 -18.86
CA ILE A 175 -9.13 6.89 -18.34
C ILE A 175 -8.37 5.76 -19.06
N GLY A 176 -8.12 5.91 -20.36
CA GLY A 176 -7.62 4.84 -21.21
C GLY A 176 -8.62 3.68 -21.31
N LYS A 177 -8.14 2.44 -21.10
CA LYS A 177 -8.94 1.20 -21.18
C LYS A 177 -9.52 0.75 -19.84
N ARG A 178 -9.38 1.57 -18.80
CA ARG A 178 -9.78 1.24 -17.43
C ARG A 178 -11.30 1.34 -17.24
N PRO A 179 -11.87 0.67 -16.22
CA PRO A 179 -13.32 0.63 -16.08
C PRO A 179 -13.93 2.00 -15.80
N VAL A 180 -15.16 2.18 -16.28
CA VAL A 180 -15.99 3.37 -16.10
C VAL A 180 -17.40 2.94 -15.74
N TYR A 181 -17.98 3.56 -14.72
CA TYR A 181 -19.30 3.23 -14.22
C TYR A 181 -20.18 4.47 -14.11
N ASP A 182 -21.40 4.39 -14.64
CA ASP A 182 -22.48 5.29 -14.27
C ASP A 182 -23.02 4.83 -12.92
N ILE A 183 -22.81 5.65 -11.91
CA ILE A 183 -23.38 5.46 -10.59
C ILE A 183 -24.50 6.48 -10.45
N SER A 184 -25.72 6.03 -10.19
CA SER A 184 -26.87 6.92 -10.10
C SER A 184 -27.97 6.42 -9.18
N LEU A 185 -28.73 7.36 -8.62
CA LEU A 185 -29.91 7.10 -7.82
C LEU A 185 -31.15 7.57 -8.58
N ARG A 186 -32.18 6.72 -8.61
CA ARG A 186 -33.50 7.06 -9.17
C ARG A 186 -34.59 6.82 -8.15
N SER A 187 -35.45 7.81 -7.96
CA SER A 187 -36.69 7.66 -7.19
C SER A 187 -37.75 6.90 -7.98
N GLY A 188 -38.81 6.42 -7.32
CA GLY A 188 -39.85 5.57 -7.90
C GLY A 188 -40.61 6.23 -9.05
N ASN A 189 -40.64 7.56 -9.08
CA ASN A 189 -41.17 8.36 -10.19
C ASN A 189 -40.18 8.53 -11.37
N GLY A 190 -39.01 7.88 -11.33
CA GLY A 190 -37.98 7.94 -12.35
C GLY A 190 -37.01 9.12 -12.24
N LYS A 191 -37.26 10.10 -11.35
CA LYS A 191 -36.42 11.28 -11.17
C LYS A 191 -35.05 10.90 -10.61
N LYS A 192 -33.99 11.46 -11.20
CA LYS A 192 -32.60 11.28 -10.74
C LYS A 192 -32.39 12.10 -9.45
N ILE A 193 -31.82 11.47 -8.44
CA ILE A 193 -31.36 12.15 -7.22
C ILE A 193 -29.91 12.52 -7.47
N THR A 194 -29.68 13.80 -7.80
CA THR A 194 -28.40 14.25 -8.34
C THR A 194 -27.42 14.74 -7.27
N ALA A 195 -27.89 15.27 -6.13
CA ALA A 195 -27.02 15.83 -5.09
C ALA A 195 -27.49 15.48 -3.67
N PHE A 196 -26.55 15.48 -2.72
CA PHE A 196 -26.75 15.07 -1.33
C PHE A 196 -26.86 16.23 -0.33
N GLY A 197 -27.06 17.46 -0.79
CA GLY A 197 -27.10 18.64 0.07
C GLY A 197 -25.81 18.76 0.89
N ASN A 198 -25.93 18.73 2.22
CA ASN A 198 -24.77 18.74 3.14
C ASN A 198 -24.20 17.34 3.44
N GLY A 199 -24.72 16.30 2.79
CA GLY A 199 -24.22 14.93 2.87
C GLY A 199 -23.21 14.59 1.79
N THR A 200 -22.56 13.45 1.97
CA THR A 200 -21.55 12.93 1.06
C THR A 200 -21.68 11.42 0.83
N ALA A 201 -21.16 10.98 -0.31
CA ALA A 201 -20.90 9.60 -0.63
C ALA A 201 -19.39 9.37 -0.79
N THR A 202 -18.89 8.26 -0.26
CA THR A 202 -17.55 7.73 -0.59
C THR A 202 -17.71 6.60 -1.60
N VAL A 203 -17.08 6.74 -2.76
CA VAL A 203 -17.14 5.78 -3.85
C VAL A 203 -15.83 5.01 -3.92
N PHE A 204 -15.93 3.70 -4.07
CA PHE A 204 -14.84 2.75 -4.29
C PHE A 204 -15.05 2.14 -5.66
N LEU A 205 -14.22 2.49 -6.64
CA LEU A 205 -14.25 1.90 -7.98
C LEU A 205 -13.34 0.68 -8.00
N SER A 206 -13.90 -0.52 -8.08
CA SER A 206 -13.13 -1.76 -8.09
C SER A 206 -12.24 -1.80 -9.33
N TYR A 207 -10.93 -1.92 -9.12
CA TYR A 207 -9.97 -2.03 -10.19
C TYR A 207 -8.74 -2.76 -9.70
N LYS A 208 -8.33 -3.82 -10.39
CA LYS A 208 -7.06 -4.48 -10.12
C LYS A 208 -5.98 -3.81 -10.97
N ALA A 209 -5.10 -3.07 -10.33
CA ALA A 209 -3.97 -2.43 -11.00
C ALA A 209 -3.17 -3.42 -11.87
N GLU A 210 -2.81 -3.01 -13.10
CA GLU A 210 -1.94 -3.78 -13.98
C GLU A 210 -0.50 -3.79 -13.46
N LYS A 211 0.30 -4.80 -13.82
CA LYS A 211 1.69 -4.94 -13.33
C LYS A 211 2.59 -3.72 -13.60
N LYS A 212 2.30 -2.98 -14.69
CA LYS A 212 3.05 -1.79 -15.10
C LYS A 212 2.55 -0.50 -14.44
N GLU A 213 1.43 -0.57 -13.73
CA GLU A 213 0.84 0.59 -13.08
C GLU A 213 1.32 0.68 -11.65
N ALA A 214 2.11 1.70 -11.37
CA ALA A 214 2.30 2.11 -10.00
C ALA A 214 0.94 2.58 -9.44
N ILE A 215 0.44 1.90 -8.42
CA ILE A 215 -0.84 2.21 -7.73
C ILE A 215 -1.00 3.69 -7.36
N GLY A 216 0.11 4.37 -7.13
CA GLY A 216 0.12 5.78 -6.84
C GLY A 216 -0.22 6.72 -8.02
N GLY A 217 -0.13 6.21 -9.24
CA GLY A 217 -0.56 6.91 -10.43
C GLY A 217 -2.07 6.83 -10.66
N LEU A 218 -2.79 5.97 -9.95
CA LEU A 218 -4.22 5.74 -10.16
C LEU A 218 -5.06 6.79 -9.42
N TYR A 219 -6.04 7.35 -10.11
CA TYR A 219 -6.95 8.37 -9.58
C TYR A 219 -8.36 8.20 -10.15
N ALA A 220 -9.34 8.84 -9.51
CA ALA A 220 -10.71 8.85 -10.02
C ALA A 220 -10.89 9.96 -11.06
N VAL A 221 -11.64 9.65 -12.11
CA VAL A 221 -12.05 10.59 -13.16
C VAL A 221 -13.56 10.80 -13.03
N TYR A 222 -13.97 12.05 -12.97
CA TYR A 222 -15.37 12.46 -13.09
C TYR A 222 -15.67 12.78 -14.55
N VAL A 223 -16.81 12.32 -15.05
CA VAL A 223 -17.34 12.68 -16.37
C VAL A 223 -18.70 13.33 -16.20
N ASP A 224 -18.85 14.58 -16.66
CA ASP A 224 -20.09 15.33 -16.55
C ASP A 224 -21.13 14.93 -17.62
N GLU A 225 -22.33 15.50 -17.52
CA GLU A 225 -23.44 15.21 -18.45
C GLU A 225 -23.19 15.73 -19.88
N LYS A 226 -22.17 16.57 -20.09
CA LYS A 226 -21.68 17.04 -21.40
C LYS A 226 -20.48 16.21 -21.88
N GLU A 227 -20.24 15.06 -21.26
CA GLU A 227 -19.12 14.14 -21.53
C GLU A 227 -17.72 14.73 -21.34
N LYS A 228 -17.60 15.84 -20.60
CA LYS A 228 -16.31 16.42 -20.23
C LYS A 228 -15.74 15.64 -19.04
N ALA A 229 -14.48 15.24 -19.16
CA ALA A 229 -13.79 14.49 -18.12
C ALA A 229 -12.81 15.37 -17.34
N SER A 230 -12.75 15.17 -16.01
CA SER A 230 -11.78 15.82 -15.13
C SER A 230 -11.28 14.86 -14.05
N LYS A 231 -10.04 15.07 -13.62
CA LYS A 231 -9.44 14.33 -12.50
C LYS A 231 -10.04 14.79 -11.18
N ILE A 232 -10.38 13.83 -10.31
CA ILE A 232 -10.72 14.09 -8.91
C ILE A 232 -9.41 14.05 -8.12
N GLU A 233 -8.87 15.23 -7.78
CA GLU A 233 -7.57 15.32 -7.09
C GLU A 233 -7.60 14.66 -5.71
N ALA A 234 -8.73 14.73 -5.00
CA ALA A 234 -8.95 14.06 -3.73
C ALA A 234 -9.39 12.59 -3.90
N SER A 235 -8.59 11.82 -4.64
CA SER A 235 -8.78 10.37 -4.83
C SER A 235 -7.49 9.59 -4.59
N ALA A 236 -7.61 8.32 -4.21
CA ALA A 236 -6.47 7.46 -3.96
C ALA A 236 -6.81 6.00 -4.26
N TYR A 237 -5.82 5.21 -4.69
CA TYR A 237 -5.98 3.76 -4.79
C TYR A 237 -5.69 3.07 -3.46
N ASP A 238 -6.66 2.32 -2.96
CA ASP A 238 -6.52 1.45 -1.80
C ASP A 238 -6.27 0.01 -2.24
N VAL A 239 -5.16 -0.55 -1.76
CA VAL A 239 -4.72 -1.91 -2.12
C VAL A 239 -5.60 -2.95 -1.44
N ASN A 240 -6.09 -2.67 -0.22
CA ASN A 240 -6.88 -3.61 0.56
C ASN A 240 -8.22 -3.92 -0.11
N SER A 241 -8.92 -2.89 -0.58
CA SER A 241 -10.16 -3.01 -1.34
C SER A 241 -9.95 -3.15 -2.85
N SER A 242 -8.69 -3.08 -3.34
CA SER A 242 -8.35 -3.03 -4.77
C SER A 242 -9.26 -2.06 -5.54
N SER A 243 -9.32 -0.83 -5.04
CA SER A 243 -10.27 0.17 -5.53
C SER A 243 -9.66 1.57 -5.54
N VAL A 244 -10.08 2.40 -6.50
CA VAL A 244 -9.89 3.86 -6.38
C VAL A 244 -11.01 4.44 -5.53
N ILE A 245 -10.64 5.15 -4.47
CA ILE A 245 -11.53 5.74 -3.48
C ILE A 245 -11.57 7.25 -3.63
N PHE A 246 -12.76 7.85 -3.58
CA PHE A 246 -12.94 9.29 -3.51
C PHE A 246 -14.24 9.66 -2.80
N LYS A 247 -14.32 10.88 -2.26
CA LYS A 247 -15.55 11.45 -1.70
C LYS A 247 -16.20 12.39 -2.71
N THR A 248 -17.52 12.41 -2.74
CA THR A 248 -18.34 13.29 -3.59
C THR A 248 -19.65 13.65 -2.90
N ASN A 249 -20.25 14.79 -3.27
CA ASN A 249 -21.59 15.20 -2.83
C ASN A 249 -22.66 14.96 -3.91
N HIS A 250 -22.31 14.33 -5.03
CA HIS A 250 -23.21 13.98 -6.12
C HIS A 250 -22.79 12.65 -6.77
N LEU A 251 -23.69 12.00 -7.50
CA LEU A 251 -23.36 10.81 -8.28
C LEU A 251 -23.36 11.11 -9.78
N SER A 252 -22.54 10.37 -10.52
CA SER A 252 -22.34 10.57 -11.95
C SER A 252 -21.58 9.39 -12.57
N VAL A 253 -21.05 9.61 -13.77
CA VAL A 253 -20.12 8.70 -14.42
C VAL A 253 -18.73 8.91 -13.85
N TYR A 254 -18.14 7.82 -13.36
CA TYR A 254 -16.81 7.81 -12.77
C TYR A 254 -15.95 6.71 -13.37
N GLY A 255 -14.67 7.02 -13.62
CA GLY A 255 -13.70 6.07 -14.16
C GLY A 255 -12.40 6.06 -13.39
N VAL A 256 -11.56 5.07 -13.67
CA VAL A 256 -10.20 4.99 -13.15
C VAL A 256 -9.24 5.59 -14.17
N GLY A 257 -8.56 6.66 -13.80
CA GLY A 257 -7.47 7.26 -14.58
C GLY A 257 -6.10 6.84 -14.06
N TYR A 258 -5.06 7.13 -14.84
CA TYR A 258 -3.68 6.85 -14.47
C TYR A 258 -2.71 7.89 -15.04
N THR A 259 -1.76 8.30 -14.22
CA THR A 259 -0.56 9.04 -14.65
C THR A 259 0.66 8.34 -14.08
N ALA A 260 1.62 8.00 -14.92
CA ALA A 260 2.83 7.33 -14.49
C ALA A 260 3.60 8.19 -13.46
N PRO A 261 3.97 7.67 -12.28
CA PRO A 261 4.68 8.46 -11.28
C PRO A 261 6.05 8.97 -11.72
N SER A 262 6.73 8.26 -12.63
CA SER A 262 7.99 8.70 -13.23
C SER A 262 7.86 9.95 -14.11
N GLU A 263 6.64 10.33 -14.50
CA GLU A 263 6.37 11.62 -15.15
C GLU A 263 5.97 12.71 -14.14
N ARG A 264 5.75 12.37 -12.87
CA ARG A 264 5.29 13.34 -11.87
C ARG A 264 6.43 14.12 -11.23
N PHE A 265 7.55 13.48 -10.91
CA PHE A 265 8.66 14.12 -10.20
C PHE A 265 9.97 13.96 -10.96
N ASP A 266 10.58 15.07 -11.35
CA ASP A 266 11.81 15.06 -12.15
C ASP A 266 13.04 14.64 -11.33
N ASP A 267 13.07 15.04 -10.06
CA ASP A 267 14.19 14.89 -9.12
C ASP A 267 14.35 13.46 -8.55
N ILE A 268 13.46 12.53 -8.89
CA ILE A 268 13.53 11.13 -8.43
C ILE A 268 13.88 10.14 -9.53
N LYS A 269 14.04 10.58 -10.79
CA LYS A 269 14.20 9.68 -11.96
C LYS A 269 15.29 8.61 -11.78
N ASN A 270 16.42 9.00 -11.18
CA ASN A 270 17.58 8.15 -10.89
C ASN A 270 17.81 7.95 -9.38
N HIS A 271 16.83 8.28 -8.54
CA HIS A 271 16.97 8.22 -7.09
C HIS A 271 16.67 6.81 -6.56
N TRP A 272 17.47 6.31 -5.61
CA TRP A 272 17.30 4.94 -5.06
C TRP A 272 15.89 4.70 -4.50
N ALA A 273 15.32 5.73 -3.88
CA ALA A 273 14.00 5.66 -3.24
C ALA A 273 12.83 5.89 -4.21
N LYS A 274 13.06 6.00 -5.52
CA LYS A 274 12.03 6.32 -6.52
C LYS A 274 10.75 5.49 -6.30
N ASP A 275 10.85 4.16 -6.30
CA ASP A 275 9.69 3.29 -6.17
C ASP A 275 8.95 3.50 -4.84
N PHE A 276 9.67 3.76 -3.74
CA PHE A 276 9.07 4.04 -2.43
C PHE A 276 8.37 5.39 -2.40
N ILE A 277 8.99 6.41 -3.00
CA ILE A 277 8.43 7.74 -3.13
C ILE A 277 7.16 7.68 -3.97
N GLU A 278 7.21 7.03 -5.13
CA GLU A 278 6.05 6.83 -6.00
C GLU A 278 4.93 6.08 -5.27
N TYR A 279 5.28 5.08 -4.45
CA TYR A 279 4.35 4.30 -3.64
C TYR A 279 3.61 5.15 -2.59
N VAL A 280 4.30 5.98 -1.82
CA VAL A 280 3.66 6.81 -0.78
C VAL A 280 3.00 8.05 -1.36
N ALA A 281 3.61 8.68 -2.38
CA ALA A 281 3.12 9.92 -2.94
C ALA A 281 1.82 9.73 -3.68
N GLY A 282 1.69 8.62 -4.40
CA GLY A 282 0.47 8.37 -5.11
C GLY A 282 -0.65 7.71 -4.28
N ARG A 283 -0.36 7.33 -3.04
CA ARG A 283 -1.40 7.16 -2.00
C ARG A 283 -1.82 8.48 -1.35
N GLY A 284 -1.21 9.60 -1.75
CA GLY A 284 -1.44 10.90 -1.14
C GLY A 284 -0.88 11.04 0.28
N LEU A 285 0.01 10.13 0.71
CA LEU A 285 0.55 10.15 2.08
C LEU A 285 1.59 11.26 2.25
N ILE A 286 2.58 11.29 1.33
CA ILE A 286 3.59 12.33 1.26
C ILE A 286 3.45 13.07 -0.08
N THR A 287 3.15 14.36 -0.04
CA THR A 287 3.07 15.21 -1.23
C THR A 287 4.44 15.76 -1.62
N GLY A 288 4.66 16.05 -2.90
CA GLY A 288 5.86 16.76 -3.35
C GLY A 288 5.92 18.19 -2.81
N SER A 289 7.12 18.77 -2.79
CA SER A 289 7.37 20.18 -2.44
C SER A 289 6.80 21.12 -3.52
N THR A 290 6.74 20.65 -4.76
CA THR A 290 6.01 21.30 -5.87
C THR A 290 5.19 20.27 -6.66
N LYS A 291 4.56 20.70 -7.76
CA LYS A 291 3.85 19.79 -8.68
C LYS A 291 4.81 18.79 -9.36
N THR A 292 6.06 19.20 -9.60
CA THR A 292 7.07 18.44 -10.38
C THR A 292 8.31 18.07 -9.58
N THR A 293 8.38 18.43 -8.30
CA THR A 293 9.53 18.19 -7.42
C THR A 293 9.06 17.50 -6.14
N PHE A 294 9.72 16.41 -5.76
CA PHE A 294 9.43 15.71 -4.51
C PHE A 294 10.29 16.18 -3.33
N SER A 295 11.50 16.65 -3.59
CA SER A 295 12.55 16.93 -2.62
C SER A 295 12.92 15.68 -1.79
N PRO A 296 13.46 14.60 -2.39
CA PRO A 296 13.73 13.34 -1.70
C PRO A 296 14.77 13.47 -0.58
N ASN A 297 15.73 14.36 -0.71
CA ASN A 297 16.87 14.52 0.20
C ASN A 297 16.64 15.57 1.31
N GLU A 298 15.50 16.27 1.30
CA GLU A 298 15.14 17.15 2.41
C GLU A 298 14.75 16.33 3.65
N ASN A 299 15.05 16.86 4.83
CA ASN A 299 14.69 16.22 6.10
C ASN A 299 13.17 16.18 6.30
N MET A 300 12.68 15.06 6.82
CA MET A 300 11.31 14.94 7.29
C MET A 300 11.16 15.66 8.64
N THR A 301 10.13 16.49 8.79
CA THR A 301 9.80 17.13 10.07
C THR A 301 8.81 16.30 10.89
N ARG A 302 8.72 16.58 12.19
CA ARG A 302 7.74 15.96 13.09
C ARG A 302 6.30 16.16 12.61
N GLY A 303 5.94 17.39 12.22
CA GLY A 303 4.62 17.72 11.68
C GLY A 303 4.32 16.98 10.37
N MET A 304 5.29 16.86 9.47
CA MET A 304 5.13 16.11 8.22
C MET A 304 4.89 14.61 8.47
N LEU A 305 5.64 13.97 9.38
CA LEU A 305 5.42 12.56 9.70
C LEU A 305 4.02 12.33 10.26
N VAL A 306 3.59 13.16 11.21
CA VAL A 306 2.27 13.03 11.84
C VAL A 306 1.14 13.25 10.84
N ALA A 307 1.26 14.26 9.97
CA ALA A 307 0.30 14.47 8.88
C ALA A 307 0.24 13.26 7.94
N THR A 308 1.39 12.65 7.65
CA THR A 308 1.48 11.45 6.81
C THR A 308 0.75 10.27 7.44
N LEU A 309 0.93 10.03 8.74
CA LEU A 309 0.22 8.98 9.49
C LEU A 309 -1.28 9.27 9.62
N GLY A 310 -1.66 10.52 9.80
CA GLY A 310 -3.07 10.93 9.83
C GLY A 310 -3.77 10.69 8.49
N ARG A 311 -3.10 10.98 7.36
CA ARG A 311 -3.61 10.62 6.03
C ARG A 311 -3.71 9.11 5.85
N LEU A 312 -2.71 8.35 6.32
CA LEU A 312 -2.74 6.89 6.27
C LEU A 312 -3.93 6.32 7.06
N ALA A 313 -4.27 6.93 8.21
CA ALA A 313 -5.43 6.55 9.02
C ALA A 313 -6.78 7.09 8.47
N GLY A 314 -6.77 7.85 7.38
CA GLY A 314 -7.98 8.42 6.79
C GLY A 314 -8.64 9.53 7.62
N VAL A 315 -7.84 10.22 8.45
CA VAL A 315 -8.33 11.29 9.36
C VAL A 315 -8.99 12.41 8.56
N ASN A 316 -10.22 12.73 8.93
CA ASN A 316 -10.90 13.92 8.47
C ASN A 316 -10.51 15.10 9.36
N GLY A 317 -9.69 16.01 8.84
CA GLY A 317 -9.15 17.11 9.64
C GLY A 317 -10.21 18.07 10.20
N LYS A 318 -11.44 18.05 9.68
CA LYS A 318 -12.56 18.83 10.24
C LYS A 318 -13.01 18.36 11.62
N ASP A 319 -12.70 17.11 11.98
CA ASP A 319 -13.07 16.52 13.27
C ASP A 319 -12.09 16.93 14.39
N TYR A 320 -11.04 17.69 14.06
CA TYR A 320 -9.94 18.07 14.95
C TYR A 320 -9.63 19.57 14.81
N ASP A 321 -10.48 20.42 15.40
CA ASP A 321 -10.41 21.89 15.33
C ASP A 321 -9.73 22.54 16.55
N THR A 322 -9.29 21.75 17.52
CA THR A 322 -8.55 22.20 18.70
C THR A 322 -7.13 22.67 18.37
N ASN A 323 -6.47 23.29 19.34
CA ASN A 323 -5.08 23.72 19.21
C ASN A 323 -4.36 23.57 20.56
N SER A 324 -3.83 22.38 20.81
CA SER A 324 -3.25 21.97 22.08
C SER A 324 -1.82 22.49 22.30
N PHE A 325 -1.17 23.01 21.25
CA PHE A 325 0.23 23.46 21.30
C PHE A 325 0.36 24.90 20.80
N SER A 326 1.09 25.73 21.55
CA SER A 326 1.28 27.16 21.32
C SER A 326 2.08 27.48 20.06
N ASP A 327 2.97 26.60 19.65
CA ASP A 327 3.84 26.75 18.47
C ASP A 327 3.24 26.17 17.18
N VAL A 328 2.03 25.59 17.25
CA VAL A 328 1.29 25.13 16.08
C VAL A 328 0.30 26.22 15.67
N GLN A 329 0.52 26.79 14.48
CA GLN A 329 -0.37 27.82 13.93
C GLN A 329 -1.77 27.25 13.62
N LYS A 330 -2.82 28.06 13.85
CA LYS A 330 -4.22 27.65 13.68
C LYS A 330 -4.57 27.19 12.26
N ASP A 331 -3.95 27.80 11.27
CA ASP A 331 -4.10 27.52 9.84
C ASP A 331 -3.05 26.53 9.31
N SER A 332 -2.18 26.01 10.17
CA SER A 332 -1.18 25.02 9.79
C SER A 332 -1.87 23.78 9.17
N PRO A 333 -1.41 23.31 8.00
CA PRO A 333 -1.94 22.09 7.38
C PRO A 333 -1.65 20.83 8.21
N TYR A 334 -0.77 20.91 9.22
CA TYR A 334 -0.45 19.81 10.12
C TYR A 334 -1.32 19.79 11.38
N ARG A 335 -1.88 20.94 11.78
CA ARG A 335 -2.65 21.09 13.03
C ARG A 335 -3.68 19.99 13.25
N PRO A 336 -4.64 19.73 12.35
CA PRO A 336 -5.67 18.72 12.62
C PRO A 336 -5.10 17.31 12.82
N TYR A 337 -4.00 16.99 12.16
CA TYR A 337 -3.33 15.69 12.32
C TYR A 337 -2.51 15.62 13.61
N ILE A 338 -1.91 16.73 14.04
CA ILE A 338 -1.23 16.83 15.33
C ILE A 338 -2.22 16.63 16.47
N GLU A 339 -3.38 17.31 16.42
CA GLU A 339 -4.46 17.15 17.41
C GLU A 339 -5.01 15.73 17.44
N TRP A 340 -5.26 15.13 16.27
CA TRP A 340 -5.66 13.73 16.18
C TRP A 340 -4.62 12.82 16.85
N ALA A 341 -3.35 12.95 16.45
CA ALA A 341 -2.29 12.09 16.96
C ALA A 341 -2.08 12.27 18.47
N TYR A 342 -2.21 13.50 18.97
CA TYR A 342 -2.16 13.79 20.40
C TYR A 342 -3.34 13.16 21.14
N SER A 343 -4.57 13.33 20.65
CA SER A 343 -5.78 12.73 21.26
C SER A 343 -5.77 11.20 21.30
N LYS A 344 -5.02 10.57 20.39
CA LYS A 344 -4.86 9.10 20.30
C LYS A 344 -3.60 8.58 21.02
N GLY A 345 -2.83 9.45 21.68
CA GLY A 345 -1.59 9.08 22.37
C GLY A 345 -0.48 8.61 21.43
N ILE A 346 -0.53 8.99 20.15
CA ILE A 346 0.47 8.65 19.13
C ILE A 346 1.70 9.54 19.29
N VAL A 347 1.48 10.83 19.58
CA VAL A 347 2.52 11.82 19.84
C VAL A 347 2.25 12.59 21.12
N TYR A 348 3.30 13.19 21.67
CA TYR A 348 3.25 14.13 22.78
C TYR A 348 4.02 15.40 22.42
N GLY A 349 3.76 16.49 23.16
CA GLY A 349 4.57 17.70 23.11
C GLY A 349 5.99 17.48 23.62
N ILE A 350 6.85 18.47 23.39
CA ILE A 350 8.25 18.49 23.83
C ILE A 350 8.45 19.30 25.13
N GLY A 351 7.36 19.64 25.82
CA GLY A 351 7.35 20.51 27.01
C GLY A 351 6.91 21.95 26.67
N ASN A 352 6.57 22.73 27.71
CA ASN A 352 6.16 24.14 27.60
C ASN A 352 5.08 24.40 26.54
N ASP A 353 4.05 23.53 26.48
CA ASP A 353 2.97 23.60 25.50
C ASP A 353 3.44 23.68 24.03
N SER A 354 4.59 23.06 23.72
CA SER A 354 5.21 23.06 22.39
C SER A 354 5.21 21.66 21.75
N PHE A 355 5.04 21.60 20.43
CA PHE A 355 5.10 20.37 19.63
C PHE A 355 6.36 20.28 18.75
N ALA A 356 6.88 21.42 18.32
CA ALA A 356 7.93 21.64 17.32
C ALA A 356 7.63 20.98 15.96
N PRO A 357 6.59 21.45 15.22
CA PRO A 357 6.16 20.83 13.96
C PRO A 357 7.24 20.85 12.86
N ASP A 358 8.09 21.88 12.84
CA ASP A 358 9.13 22.06 11.82
C ASP A 358 10.49 21.47 12.19
N LYS A 359 10.64 20.95 13.42
CA LYS A 359 11.85 20.26 13.85
C LYS A 359 12.01 18.98 13.02
N SER A 360 13.20 18.77 12.45
CA SER A 360 13.57 17.50 11.83
C SER A 360 13.49 16.37 12.84
N ILE A 361 12.81 15.29 12.46
CA ILE A 361 12.57 14.17 13.37
C ILE A 361 13.77 13.22 13.41
N THR A 362 14.13 12.74 14.60
CA THR A 362 15.21 11.75 14.74
C THR A 362 14.69 10.33 14.50
N ARG A 363 15.60 9.41 14.14
CA ARG A 363 15.25 8.00 13.89
C ARG A 363 14.66 7.30 15.12
N GLU A 364 15.15 7.59 16.33
CA GLU A 364 14.57 7.02 17.55
C GLU A 364 13.17 7.60 17.87
N GLU A 365 12.95 8.91 17.63
CA GLU A 365 11.63 9.53 17.78
C GLU A 365 10.62 8.91 16.81
N MET A 366 11.02 8.66 15.55
CA MET A 366 10.18 7.99 14.56
C MET A 366 9.80 6.56 14.98
N ALA A 367 10.72 5.80 15.56
CA ALA A 367 10.45 4.42 15.98
C ALA A 367 9.31 4.36 17.00
N VAL A 368 9.36 5.24 18.01
CA VAL A 368 8.30 5.34 19.03
C VAL A 368 6.98 5.82 18.42
N ILE A 369 7.01 6.77 17.48
CA ILE A 369 5.79 7.25 16.82
C ILE A 369 5.14 6.13 15.98
N PHE A 370 5.93 5.35 15.23
CA PHE A 370 5.40 4.20 14.49
C PHE A 370 4.83 3.11 15.40
N GLU A 371 5.49 2.82 16.51
CA GLU A 371 4.99 1.85 17.50
C GLU A 371 3.67 2.31 18.13
N ARG A 372 3.60 3.57 18.58
CA ARG A 372 2.37 4.13 19.15
C ARG A 372 1.25 4.22 18.12
N TYR A 373 1.58 4.57 16.87
CA TYR A 373 0.63 4.54 15.76
C TYR A 373 0.08 3.13 15.54
N ALA A 374 0.94 2.10 15.54
CA ALA A 374 0.51 0.71 15.43
C ALA A 374 -0.45 0.35 16.58
N LYS A 375 -0.09 0.68 17.81
CA LYS A 375 -0.93 0.42 19.00
C LYS A 375 -2.28 1.15 18.92
N ALA A 376 -2.29 2.44 18.56
CA ALA A 376 -3.49 3.26 18.44
C ALA A 376 -4.42 2.80 17.30
N THR A 377 -3.87 2.18 16.26
CA THR A 377 -4.63 1.61 15.14
C THR A 377 -4.95 0.13 15.32
N GLY A 378 -4.56 -0.48 16.44
CA GLY A 378 -4.80 -1.89 16.74
C GLY A 378 -3.96 -2.85 15.89
N TYR A 379 -2.89 -2.36 15.26
CA TYR A 379 -1.92 -3.18 14.53
C TYR A 379 -0.88 -3.74 15.50
N HIS A 380 -0.67 -5.06 15.44
CA HIS A 380 0.43 -5.70 16.13
C HIS A 380 1.63 -5.78 15.19
N ILE A 381 2.74 -5.15 15.57
CA ILE A 381 3.97 -5.16 14.78
C ILE A 381 4.57 -6.58 14.83
N PRO A 382 4.71 -7.27 13.69
CA PRO A 382 5.18 -8.64 13.68
C PRO A 382 6.68 -8.72 14.00
N VAL A 383 7.07 -9.77 14.72
CA VAL A 383 8.48 -10.12 14.97
C VAL A 383 8.94 -11.09 13.87
N ASN A 384 9.43 -10.54 12.77
CA ASN A 384 9.80 -11.31 11.59
C ASN A 384 11.30 -11.60 11.47
N ARG A 385 12.12 -10.90 12.27
CA ARG A 385 13.59 -10.98 12.26
C ARG A 385 14.12 -11.19 13.65
N GLN A 386 15.27 -11.85 13.73
CA GLN A 386 15.99 -11.95 15.00
C GLN A 386 16.48 -10.57 15.42
N ALA A 387 16.38 -10.28 16.72
CA ALA A 387 16.95 -9.07 17.27
C ALA A 387 18.46 -9.07 17.04
N ASN A 388 19.00 -7.94 16.60
CA ASN A 388 20.44 -7.73 16.51
C ASN A 388 20.83 -6.54 17.37
N ILE A 389 21.97 -6.66 18.05
CA ILE A 389 22.49 -5.58 18.87
C ILE A 389 23.22 -4.61 17.95
N TYR A 390 22.72 -3.37 17.86
CA TYR A 390 23.39 -2.33 17.10
C TYR A 390 24.68 -1.87 17.78
N ALA A 391 25.69 -1.54 16.99
CA ALA A 391 26.99 -1.08 17.46
C ALA A 391 26.90 0.24 18.26
N ASP A 392 25.89 1.06 17.99
CA ASP A 392 25.61 2.32 18.66
C ASP A 392 24.46 2.22 19.68
N LYS A 393 24.22 1.03 20.24
CA LYS A 393 23.14 0.78 21.22
C LYS A 393 23.16 1.72 22.44
N GLU A 394 24.34 2.18 22.86
CA GLU A 394 24.50 3.06 24.03
C GLU A 394 24.02 4.49 23.72
N ASN A 395 23.92 4.86 22.44
CA ASN A 395 23.40 6.16 22.01
C ASN A 395 21.85 6.17 21.89
N ILE A 396 21.20 5.01 22.01
CA ILE A 396 19.75 4.88 21.97
C ILE A 396 19.20 5.24 23.35
N GLY A 397 18.39 6.30 23.43
CA GLY A 397 17.75 6.68 24.70
C GLY A 397 16.94 5.53 25.29
N SER A 398 16.94 5.41 26.61
CA SER A 398 16.32 4.29 27.35
C SER A 398 14.86 4.03 26.93
N GLU A 399 14.10 5.10 26.75
CA GLU A 399 12.68 5.12 26.41
C GLU A 399 12.38 4.73 24.96
N TYR A 400 13.40 4.69 24.08
CA TYR A 400 13.25 4.31 22.68
C TYR A 400 13.62 2.84 22.42
N LYS A 401 14.27 2.15 23.37
CA LYS A 401 14.86 0.81 23.14
C LYS A 401 13.86 -0.24 22.69
N GLU A 402 12.67 -0.27 23.29
CA GLU A 402 11.61 -1.21 22.94
C GLU A 402 11.12 -0.96 21.50
N ALA A 403 10.75 0.28 21.19
CA ALA A 403 10.29 0.67 19.87
C ALA A 403 11.35 0.43 18.78
N VAL A 404 12.62 0.76 19.04
CA VAL A 404 13.72 0.51 18.11
C VAL A 404 13.87 -0.99 17.83
N THR A 405 13.75 -1.82 18.87
CA THR A 405 13.80 -3.29 18.73
C THR A 405 12.62 -3.79 17.89
N ALA A 406 11.40 -3.32 18.17
CA ALA A 406 10.21 -3.69 17.41
C ALA A 406 10.30 -3.28 15.93
N MET A 407 10.81 -2.07 15.65
CA MET A 407 11.03 -1.59 14.27
C MET A 407 12.10 -2.40 13.53
N GLN A 408 13.18 -2.79 14.22
CA GLN A 408 14.23 -3.65 13.66
C GLN A 408 13.67 -5.05 13.33
N GLN A 409 12.99 -5.66 14.29
CA GLN A 409 12.51 -7.04 14.17
C GLN A 409 11.38 -7.20 13.15
N SER A 410 10.55 -6.18 12.97
CA SER A 410 9.56 -6.15 11.90
C SER A 410 10.17 -5.88 10.53
N GLY A 411 11.32 -5.19 10.51
CA GLY A 411 11.97 -4.74 9.29
C GLY A 411 11.39 -3.44 8.72
N ILE A 412 10.64 -2.68 9.52
CA ILE A 412 10.11 -1.37 9.15
C ILE A 412 11.26 -0.35 9.06
N MET A 413 12.03 -0.22 10.15
CA MET A 413 13.24 0.61 10.20
C MET A 413 14.45 -0.29 10.32
N MET A 414 15.41 -0.10 9.43
CA MET A 414 16.58 -0.96 9.33
C MET A 414 17.84 -0.17 9.67
N GLY A 415 18.85 -0.85 10.20
CA GLY A 415 20.15 -0.24 10.45
C GLY A 415 20.80 0.29 9.17
N VAL A 416 21.67 1.28 9.35
CA VAL A 416 22.53 1.85 8.32
C VAL A 416 23.89 1.13 8.31
N GLU A 417 24.84 1.65 7.54
CA GLU A 417 26.19 1.11 7.42
C GLU A 417 26.88 0.90 8.78
N GLY A 418 27.68 -0.17 8.90
CA GLY A 418 28.43 -0.48 10.12
C GLY A 418 27.59 -1.03 11.27
N ASN A 419 26.43 -1.64 10.98
CA ASN A 419 25.50 -2.18 12.00
C ASN A 419 25.06 -1.11 13.02
N ARG A 420 24.70 0.08 12.55
CA ARG A 420 24.27 1.21 13.40
C ARG A 420 22.79 1.52 13.21
N PHE A 421 22.10 1.91 14.27
CA PHE A 421 20.74 2.45 14.15
C PHE A 421 20.72 3.93 13.80
N ASN A 422 21.76 4.67 14.20
CA ASN A 422 21.87 6.12 14.13
C ASN A 422 20.70 6.86 14.84
N PRO A 423 20.50 6.66 16.16
CA PRO A 423 19.29 7.10 16.87
C PRO A 423 19.04 8.61 16.82
N LYS A 424 20.10 9.42 16.92
CA LYS A 424 20.03 10.89 16.92
C LYS A 424 20.06 11.49 15.51
N GLY A 425 20.35 10.70 14.49
CA GLY A 425 20.31 11.13 13.10
C GLY A 425 18.89 11.46 12.66
N THR A 426 18.74 12.46 11.79
CA THR A 426 17.47 12.76 11.12
C THR A 426 17.27 11.86 9.92
N ALA A 427 16.04 11.78 9.42
CA ALA A 427 15.73 11.06 8.19
C ALA A 427 15.21 11.98 7.10
N THR A 428 15.63 11.71 5.88
CA THR A 428 15.15 12.34 4.66
C THR A 428 13.75 11.87 4.30
N ARG A 429 13.05 12.65 3.47
CA ARG A 429 11.74 12.26 2.91
C ARG A 429 11.80 10.95 2.12
N ALA A 430 12.92 10.67 1.45
CA ALA A 430 13.18 9.40 0.77
C ALA A 430 13.23 8.21 1.75
N GLU A 431 14.00 8.34 2.83
CA GLU A 431 14.11 7.30 3.86
C GLU A 431 12.76 7.02 4.52
N VAL A 432 12.02 8.06 4.88
CA VAL A 432 10.69 7.91 5.50
C VAL A 432 9.69 7.30 4.51
N SER A 433 9.80 7.60 3.21
CA SER A 433 9.00 6.94 2.17
C SER A 433 9.26 5.43 2.11
N ALA A 434 10.53 5.01 2.26
CA ALA A 434 10.91 3.60 2.31
C ALA A 434 10.35 2.92 3.57
N MET A 435 10.53 3.54 4.75
CA MET A 435 10.01 3.04 6.02
C MET A 435 8.48 2.87 5.99
N LEU A 436 7.75 3.90 5.54
CA LEU A 436 6.29 3.86 5.39
C LEU A 436 5.84 2.79 4.39
N SER A 437 6.57 2.63 3.29
CA SER A 437 6.26 1.60 2.31
C SER A 437 6.38 0.20 2.93
N ARG A 438 7.44 -0.06 3.73
CA ARG A 438 7.59 -1.32 4.46
C ARG A 438 6.51 -1.49 5.52
N TYR A 439 6.24 -0.46 6.32
CA TYR A 439 5.17 -0.45 7.32
C TYR A 439 3.82 -0.86 6.69
N ILE A 440 3.43 -0.20 5.59
CA ILE A 440 2.16 -0.47 4.91
C ILE A 440 2.16 -1.88 4.30
N LYS A 441 3.25 -2.31 3.65
CA LYS A 441 3.34 -3.67 3.08
C LYS A 441 3.23 -4.74 4.16
N LEU A 442 3.83 -4.54 5.33
CA LEU A 442 3.76 -5.48 6.46
C LEU A 442 2.38 -5.53 7.11
N MET A 443 1.63 -4.43 7.10
CA MET A 443 0.21 -4.47 7.49
C MET A 443 -0.63 -5.33 6.54
N ILE A 444 -0.26 -5.41 5.27
CA ILE A 444 -1.01 -6.12 4.23
C ILE A 444 -0.57 -7.59 4.11
N THR A 445 0.74 -7.85 4.17
CA THR A 445 1.35 -9.15 3.87
C THR A 445 2.62 -9.34 4.72
N PRO A 446 2.52 -9.95 5.91
CA PRO A 446 3.64 -10.10 6.83
C PRO A 446 4.87 -10.81 6.24
N GLU A 447 4.68 -11.67 5.22
CA GLU A 447 5.73 -12.42 4.53
C GLU A 447 6.71 -11.51 3.75
N THR A 448 6.35 -10.24 3.51
CA THR A 448 7.20 -9.25 2.85
C THR A 448 8.45 -8.86 3.65
N ALA A 449 8.56 -9.29 4.91
CA ALA A 449 9.78 -9.13 5.71
C ALA A 449 10.93 -10.08 5.31
N GLN A 450 10.64 -11.15 4.55
CA GLN A 450 11.61 -12.14 4.07
C GLN A 450 12.05 -11.86 2.62
N GLY A 451 13.15 -12.47 2.20
CA GLY A 451 13.73 -12.29 0.87
C GLY A 451 14.51 -10.99 0.73
N PHE A 452 14.60 -10.46 -0.49
CA PHE A 452 15.31 -9.20 -0.74
C PHE A 452 14.58 -8.02 -0.09
N ALA A 453 15.29 -7.30 0.76
CA ALA A 453 14.84 -6.06 1.38
C ALA A 453 15.90 -4.98 1.21
N MET A 454 15.50 -3.83 0.71
CA MET A 454 16.34 -2.63 0.72
C MET A 454 16.22 -1.97 2.09
N ASP A 455 17.33 -1.49 2.65
CA ASP A 455 17.40 -0.76 3.92
C ASP A 455 17.21 0.74 3.74
N ASP A 456 17.36 1.50 4.83
CA ASP A 456 17.13 2.95 4.83
C ASP A 456 18.23 3.71 4.05
N ALA A 457 19.42 3.13 3.92
CA ALA A 457 20.53 3.70 3.14
C ALA A 457 20.50 3.28 1.66
N GLY A 458 19.40 2.66 1.20
CA GLY A 458 19.25 2.17 -0.18
C GLY A 458 20.06 0.90 -0.48
N LYS A 459 20.58 0.21 0.54
CA LYS A 459 21.38 -1.01 0.38
C LYS A 459 20.49 -2.25 0.46
N TYR A 460 20.75 -3.25 -0.37
CA TYR A 460 19.99 -4.50 -0.36
C TYR A 460 20.55 -5.50 0.64
N ARG A 461 19.66 -6.23 1.31
CA ARG A 461 19.95 -7.42 2.11
C ARG A 461 19.01 -8.55 1.69
N TYR A 462 19.32 -9.79 2.05
CA TYR A 462 18.41 -10.93 1.88
C TYR A 462 18.11 -11.58 3.22
N TYR A 463 16.84 -11.69 3.58
CA TYR A 463 16.38 -12.34 4.80
C TYR A 463 15.85 -13.74 4.53
N LYS A 464 16.32 -14.72 5.29
CA LYS A 464 15.80 -16.07 5.28
C LYS A 464 15.58 -16.51 6.73
N ASP A 465 14.38 -16.99 7.03
CA ASP A 465 14.00 -17.45 8.38
C ASP A 465 14.31 -16.37 9.45
N GLY A 466 14.08 -15.10 9.09
CA GLY A 466 14.31 -13.95 9.96
C GLY A 466 15.77 -13.55 10.17
N LYS A 467 16.73 -14.16 9.48
CA LYS A 467 18.17 -13.80 9.53
C LYS A 467 18.63 -13.18 8.22
N ALA A 468 19.44 -12.13 8.29
CA ALA A 468 20.15 -11.62 7.12
C ALA A 468 21.21 -12.64 6.70
N LEU A 469 21.26 -12.98 5.41
CA LEU A 469 22.31 -13.84 4.88
C LEU A 469 23.61 -13.05 4.71
N THR A 470 24.74 -13.71 4.96
CA THR A 470 26.09 -13.18 4.78
C THR A 470 26.90 -14.08 3.86
N GLY A 471 28.01 -13.56 3.34
CA GLY A 471 28.91 -14.27 2.43
C GLY A 471 28.28 -14.63 1.09
N LYS A 472 28.85 -15.64 0.43
CA LYS A 472 28.39 -16.14 -0.86
C LYS A 472 27.12 -16.97 -0.70
N GLN A 473 26.06 -16.60 -1.41
CA GLN A 473 24.75 -17.26 -1.36
C GLN A 473 24.26 -17.61 -2.76
N THR A 474 23.55 -18.74 -2.91
CA THR A 474 22.86 -19.09 -4.15
C THR A 474 21.36 -19.03 -3.92
N ILE A 475 20.70 -18.05 -4.54
CA ILE A 475 19.26 -17.78 -4.38
C ILE A 475 18.61 -17.87 -5.76
N ASN A 476 17.65 -18.77 -5.93
CA ASN A 476 16.96 -19.03 -7.21
C ASN A 476 17.94 -19.27 -8.38
N GLY A 477 19.05 -19.99 -8.13
CA GLY A 477 20.07 -20.30 -9.13
C GLY A 477 21.03 -19.14 -9.47
N MET A 478 20.86 -17.96 -8.87
CA MET A 478 21.79 -16.83 -9.00
C MET A 478 22.70 -16.75 -7.77
N VAL A 479 23.98 -16.46 -8.00
CA VAL A 479 24.97 -16.30 -6.94
C VAL A 479 25.06 -14.82 -6.56
N TYR A 480 24.88 -14.54 -5.27
CA TYR A 480 25.00 -13.22 -4.64
C TYR A 480 26.12 -13.24 -3.61
N PHE A 481 26.66 -12.07 -3.26
CA PHE A 481 27.59 -11.93 -2.16
C PHE A 481 27.12 -10.84 -1.21
N PHE A 482 27.01 -11.18 0.07
CA PHE A 482 26.66 -10.25 1.14
C PHE A 482 27.87 -10.09 2.05
N ASP A 483 28.15 -8.88 2.53
CA ASP A 483 29.22 -8.66 3.51
C ASP A 483 28.85 -9.20 4.90
N GLU A 484 29.74 -9.00 5.87
CA GLU A 484 29.52 -9.44 7.26
C GLU A 484 28.32 -8.76 7.94
N SER A 485 27.92 -7.57 7.46
CA SER A 485 26.72 -6.86 7.89
C SER A 485 25.45 -7.26 7.13
N GLY A 486 25.57 -8.23 6.20
CA GLY A 486 24.49 -8.75 5.37
C GLY A 486 24.12 -7.85 4.18
N VAL A 487 24.93 -6.82 3.87
CA VAL A 487 24.69 -5.92 2.74
C VAL A 487 25.21 -6.55 1.44
N LEU A 488 24.35 -6.57 0.43
CA LEU A 488 24.65 -7.05 -0.92
C LEU A 488 25.77 -6.21 -1.54
N GLN A 489 26.84 -6.89 -1.95
CA GLN A 489 27.97 -6.27 -2.63
C GLN A 489 27.77 -6.31 -4.15
N ILE A 490 28.16 -5.22 -4.80
CA ILE A 490 28.17 -5.06 -6.27
C ILE A 490 29.55 -4.58 -6.71
N GLY A 491 29.96 -4.85 -7.94
CA GLY A 491 31.31 -4.55 -8.43
C GLY A 491 32.36 -5.56 -7.95
N TRP A 492 33.59 -5.09 -7.71
CA TRP A 492 34.71 -5.95 -7.30
C TRP A 492 34.55 -6.43 -5.85
N VAL A 493 34.57 -7.75 -5.67
CA VAL A 493 34.47 -8.40 -4.36
C VAL A 493 35.60 -9.39 -4.18
N LYS A 494 36.27 -9.33 -3.03
CA LYS A 494 37.31 -10.29 -2.66
C LYS A 494 36.68 -11.47 -1.92
N ASP A 495 36.70 -12.65 -2.56
CA ASP A 495 36.19 -13.92 -2.04
C ASP A 495 37.38 -14.83 -1.70
N GLY A 496 37.83 -14.77 -0.44
CA GLY A 496 39.10 -15.37 0.01
C GLY A 496 40.30 -14.67 -0.64
N ASN A 497 41.15 -15.45 -1.33
CA ASN A 497 42.32 -14.91 -2.05
C ASN A 497 42.04 -14.54 -3.51
N ARG A 498 40.79 -14.65 -3.98
CA ARG A 498 40.43 -14.42 -5.38
C ARG A 498 39.39 -13.32 -5.50
N TRP A 499 39.39 -12.65 -6.64
CA TRP A 499 38.43 -11.58 -6.94
C TRP A 499 37.27 -12.10 -7.79
N ARG A 500 36.11 -11.49 -7.60
CA ARG A 500 34.90 -11.62 -8.42
C ARG A 500 34.45 -10.22 -8.82
N TYR A 501 33.69 -10.13 -9.90
CA TYR A 501 32.96 -8.92 -10.24
C TYR A 501 31.47 -9.22 -10.27
N TYR A 502 30.65 -8.36 -9.68
CA TYR A 502 29.19 -8.46 -9.68
C TYR A 502 28.58 -7.32 -10.51
N ASP A 503 27.96 -7.67 -11.65
CA ASP A 503 27.18 -6.75 -12.47
C ASP A 503 25.76 -6.66 -11.92
N GLY A 504 25.47 -5.56 -11.23
CA GLY A 504 24.35 -5.48 -10.31
C GLY A 504 24.40 -6.65 -9.32
N ALA A 505 23.36 -7.47 -9.30
CA ALA A 505 23.25 -8.58 -8.36
C ALA A 505 23.80 -9.93 -8.88
N LYS A 506 24.42 -9.96 -10.08
CA LYS A 506 24.89 -11.20 -10.73
C LYS A 506 26.41 -11.25 -10.80
N ALA A 507 27.00 -12.36 -10.38
CA ALA A 507 28.43 -12.61 -10.60
C ALA A 507 28.74 -12.69 -12.11
N HIS A 508 29.64 -11.82 -12.58
CA HIS A 508 30.08 -11.72 -13.97
C HIS A 508 30.92 -12.93 -14.37
N LYS A 509 30.70 -13.43 -15.58
CA LYS A 509 31.44 -14.56 -16.16
C LYS A 509 31.87 -14.20 -17.57
N GLY A 510 33.08 -14.62 -17.92
CA GLY A 510 33.71 -14.30 -19.19
C GLY A 510 34.38 -12.93 -19.18
N TRP A 511 34.44 -12.34 -20.36
CA TRP A 511 35.09 -11.05 -20.61
C TRP A 511 34.34 -9.91 -19.92
N LEU A 512 35.09 -9.10 -19.16
CA LEU A 512 34.59 -7.93 -18.46
C LEU A 512 35.36 -6.71 -18.96
N HIS A 513 34.63 -5.70 -19.42
CA HIS A 513 35.16 -4.44 -19.92
C HIS A 513 34.76 -3.34 -18.95
N LEU A 514 35.73 -2.67 -18.33
CA LEU A 514 35.51 -1.56 -17.42
C LEU A 514 36.21 -0.31 -17.94
N LYS A 515 35.57 0.85 -17.84
CA LYS A 515 36.25 2.13 -18.04
C LYS A 515 36.73 2.64 -16.69
N ALA A 516 38.04 2.82 -16.56
CA ALA A 516 38.68 3.42 -15.39
C ALA A 516 39.58 4.57 -15.89
N ASP A 517 39.40 5.76 -15.34
CA ASP A 517 40.20 6.95 -15.66
C ASP A 517 40.27 7.31 -17.16
N GLY A 518 39.20 7.01 -17.90
CA GLY A 518 39.10 7.26 -19.34
C GLY A 518 39.68 6.13 -20.23
N GLU A 519 40.34 5.14 -19.64
CA GLU A 519 40.91 3.99 -20.35
C GLU A 519 40.06 2.73 -20.15
N GLU A 520 40.00 1.89 -21.19
CA GLU A 520 39.34 0.59 -21.12
C GLU A 520 40.28 -0.46 -20.54
N LYS A 521 39.87 -1.08 -19.43
CA LYS A 521 40.53 -2.22 -18.82
C LYS A 521 39.70 -3.47 -19.04
N ILE A 522 40.33 -4.51 -19.58
CA ILE A 522 39.71 -5.78 -19.91
C ILE A 522 40.16 -6.84 -18.92
N TYR A 523 39.22 -7.60 -18.38
CA TYR A 523 39.43 -8.67 -17.41
C TYR A 523 38.74 -9.95 -17.90
N TYR A 524 39.11 -11.09 -17.32
CA TYR A 524 38.41 -12.35 -17.56
C TYR A 524 38.06 -13.06 -16.26
N LEU A 525 36.76 -13.33 -16.09
CA LEU A 525 36.20 -14.09 -14.98
C LEU A 525 35.90 -15.49 -15.50
N ASN A 526 36.44 -16.55 -14.89
CA ASN A 526 36.20 -17.92 -15.36
C ASN A 526 34.76 -18.41 -15.16
N LYS A 527 34.50 -19.68 -15.47
CA LYS A 527 33.16 -20.30 -15.34
C LYS A 527 32.63 -20.28 -13.90
N GLU A 528 33.52 -20.27 -12.91
CA GLU A 528 33.22 -20.07 -11.50
C GLU A 528 33.07 -18.59 -11.11
N ALA A 529 33.16 -17.64 -12.04
CA ALA A 529 33.16 -16.18 -11.83
C ALA A 529 34.35 -15.65 -11.01
N LEU A 530 35.51 -16.30 -11.13
CA LEU A 530 36.74 -15.92 -10.44
C LEU A 530 37.72 -15.28 -11.42
N LEU A 531 38.32 -14.15 -11.02
CA LEU A 531 39.26 -13.39 -11.82
C LEU A 531 40.53 -14.19 -12.08
N GLU A 532 40.91 -14.25 -13.35
CA GLU A 532 42.20 -14.78 -13.76
C GLU A 532 43.27 -13.68 -13.64
N THR A 533 44.40 -14.00 -12.99
CA THR A 533 45.49 -13.06 -12.71
C THR A 533 46.85 -13.75 -12.84
N GLY A 534 47.86 -12.98 -13.23
CA GLY A 534 49.28 -13.33 -13.21
C GLY A 534 49.71 -14.52 -14.09
N LYS A 535 48.97 -14.84 -15.15
CA LYS A 535 49.23 -16.06 -15.94
C LYS A 535 48.62 -16.05 -17.34
N TRP A 536 49.09 -16.99 -18.16
CA TRP A 536 48.46 -17.38 -19.42
C TRP A 536 47.19 -18.21 -19.20
N VAL A 537 46.14 -17.90 -19.95
CA VAL A 537 44.86 -18.62 -19.94
C VAL A 537 44.41 -18.90 -21.37
N LYS A 538 43.98 -20.14 -21.64
CA LYS A 538 43.42 -20.54 -22.93
C LYS A 538 41.90 -20.37 -22.93
N ILE A 539 41.39 -19.49 -23.79
CA ILE A 539 39.96 -19.14 -23.90
C ILE A 539 39.54 -19.33 -25.35
N ASN A 540 38.56 -20.20 -25.61
CA ASN A 540 38.07 -20.53 -26.95
C ASN A 540 39.19 -20.84 -27.97
N GLY A 541 40.17 -21.65 -27.56
CA GLY A 541 41.28 -22.08 -28.42
C GLY A 541 42.47 -21.11 -28.48
N LYS A 542 42.32 -19.87 -28.04
CA LYS A 542 43.36 -18.81 -28.09
C LYS A 542 43.99 -18.57 -26.72
N TRP A 543 45.25 -18.15 -26.70
CA TRP A 543 45.99 -17.83 -25.47
C TRP A 543 45.99 -16.33 -25.19
N TYR A 544 45.72 -15.98 -23.94
CA TYR A 544 45.69 -14.61 -23.41
C TYR A 544 46.51 -14.56 -22.13
N TYR A 545 47.20 -13.46 -21.87
CA TYR A 545 47.91 -13.25 -20.60
C TYR A 545 47.20 -12.19 -19.77
N PHE A 546 46.99 -12.47 -18.49
CA PHE A 546 46.46 -11.51 -17.52
C PHE A 546 47.54 -11.15 -16.51
N TYR A 547 47.74 -9.85 -16.27
CA TYR A 547 48.68 -9.34 -15.27
C TYR A 547 48.24 -9.70 -13.85
N SER A 548 49.11 -9.43 -12.86
CA SER A 548 48.83 -9.73 -11.44
C SER A 548 47.60 -8.99 -10.90
N ASP A 549 47.26 -7.83 -11.48
CA ASP A 549 46.05 -7.06 -11.18
C ASP A 549 44.81 -7.56 -11.96
N GLY A 550 44.98 -8.55 -12.84
CA GLY A 550 43.94 -9.17 -13.65
C GLY A 550 43.64 -8.49 -14.97
N THR A 551 44.34 -7.41 -15.31
CA THR A 551 44.16 -6.73 -16.60
C THR A 551 44.75 -7.57 -17.74
N LEU A 552 44.08 -7.57 -18.90
CA LEU A 552 44.53 -8.25 -20.10
C LEU A 552 45.75 -7.54 -20.71
N ALA A 553 46.81 -8.29 -21.00
CA ALA A 553 47.92 -7.80 -21.79
C ALA A 553 47.51 -7.62 -23.26
N VAL A 554 47.81 -6.45 -23.84
CA VAL A 554 47.55 -6.11 -25.25
C VAL A 554 48.74 -5.37 -25.84
N ASN A 555 49.00 -5.53 -27.15
CA ASN A 555 50.09 -4.84 -27.87
C ASN A 555 51.45 -4.90 -27.16
N THR A 556 51.83 -6.09 -26.69
CA THR A 556 53.04 -6.27 -25.86
C THR A 556 53.65 -7.65 -26.06
N GLN A 557 54.74 -7.94 -25.36
CA GLN A 557 55.40 -9.24 -25.36
C GLN A 557 55.47 -9.79 -23.95
N ILE A 558 55.04 -11.04 -23.76
CA ILE A 558 55.11 -11.76 -22.47
C ILE A 558 55.73 -13.13 -22.73
N ASP A 559 56.69 -13.55 -21.90
CA ASP A 559 57.38 -14.85 -22.00
C ASP A 559 57.93 -15.16 -23.41
N GLY A 560 58.36 -14.13 -24.15
CA GLY A 560 58.88 -14.26 -25.50
C GLY A 560 57.82 -14.45 -26.61
N TYR A 561 56.53 -14.29 -26.32
CA TYR A 561 55.44 -14.31 -27.30
C TYR A 561 54.85 -12.93 -27.54
N GLU A 562 54.67 -12.55 -28.81
CA GLU A 562 53.93 -11.33 -29.17
C GLU A 562 52.43 -11.49 -28.91
N ILE A 563 51.81 -10.42 -28.40
CA ILE A 563 50.38 -10.32 -28.12
C ILE A 563 49.80 -9.18 -28.94
N ASP A 564 48.73 -9.45 -29.70
CA ASP A 564 48.08 -8.46 -30.57
C ASP A 564 47.20 -7.44 -29.81
N SER A 565 46.56 -6.54 -30.56
CA SER A 565 45.68 -5.50 -30.02
C SER A 565 44.39 -6.03 -29.40
N LYS A 566 44.07 -7.32 -29.59
CA LYS A 566 42.93 -8.02 -28.99
C LYS A 566 43.36 -8.92 -27.83
N GLY A 567 44.64 -8.88 -27.44
CA GLY A 567 45.21 -9.68 -26.36
C GLY A 567 45.51 -11.13 -26.73
N VAL A 568 45.47 -11.48 -28.03
CA VAL A 568 45.71 -12.84 -28.50
C VAL A 568 47.21 -13.06 -28.72
N ARG A 569 47.73 -14.14 -28.16
CA ARG A 569 49.10 -14.63 -28.44
C ARG A 569 49.24 -15.00 -29.91
N LYS A 570 50.20 -14.42 -30.63
CA LYS A 570 50.57 -14.85 -31.98
C LYS A 570 51.32 -16.19 -31.93
N GLU A 571 51.12 -17.01 -32.96
CA GLU A 571 51.95 -18.20 -33.16
C GLU A 571 53.37 -17.76 -33.55
N LYS A 572 54.37 -18.51 -33.08
CA LYS A 572 55.79 -18.20 -33.32
C LYS A 572 56.20 -18.48 -34.75
#